data_AF-A0A3D6E821-F1
#
_entry.id   AF-A0A3D6E821-F1
#
_cell.length_a   1.000
_cell.length_b   1.000
_cell.length_c   1.000
_cell.angle_alpha   90.00
_cell.angle_beta   90.00
_cell.angle_gamma   90.00
#
_symmetry.space_group_name_H-M   'P 1'
#
loop_
_entity.id
_entity.type
_entity.pdbx_description
1 polymer ?
#
loop_
_entity_poly.entity_id
_entity_poly.type
_entity_poly.pdbx_seq_one_letter_code
_entity_poly.pdbx_strand_id
1 'polypeptide(L)'
;ATLSDDWSQAGDTLDRISFRPDFAILVSPVVSMDEIAHKGSRQNLLGKYDTPELREKFSCDKQVSTTTPPMFIVHAMNDPAVSCLNSLRLFDALKRNDIKGSSLHIFPAGKHSIALRNNPGSTDEWTNLAEQWLIETGFIR
;
A
#
# COMPACT_ATOMS: atom_id res chain seq x y z
N ALA A 1 -1.50 8.43 2.89
CA ALA A 1 -0.07 8.05 2.75
C ALA A 1 0.54 8.64 1.49
N THR A 2 -0.11 8.49 0.33
CA THR A 2 0.34 9.10 -0.94
C THR A 2 -0.36 10.43 -1.22
N LEU A 3 -1.65 10.56 -0.88
CA LEU A 3 -2.37 11.83 -0.88
C LEU A 3 -1.96 12.73 0.30
N SER A 4 -1.89 14.03 0.04
CA SER A 4 -1.57 15.10 0.99
C SER A 4 -2.75 15.98 1.38
N ASP A 5 -3.94 15.71 0.85
CA ASP A 5 -5.17 16.38 1.27
C ASP A 5 -5.63 15.79 2.61
N ASP A 6 -5.84 16.64 3.62
CA ASP A 6 -6.45 16.25 4.89
C ASP A 6 -7.96 16.53 4.86
N TRP A 7 -8.76 15.46 4.78
CA TRP A 7 -10.22 15.54 4.84
C TRP A 7 -10.78 15.27 6.24
N SER A 8 -9.92 15.10 7.23
CA SER A 8 -10.31 14.88 8.63
C SER A 8 -10.41 16.17 9.44
N GLN A 9 -9.99 17.31 8.90
CA GLN A 9 -9.97 18.59 9.60
C GLN A 9 -11.35 18.98 10.14
N ALA A 10 -11.41 19.21 11.44
CA ALA A 10 -12.65 19.54 12.16
C ALA A 10 -12.62 20.92 12.83
N GLY A 11 -11.51 21.65 12.72
CA GLY A 11 -11.30 22.96 13.35
C GLY A 11 -10.87 22.88 14.82
N ASP A 12 -10.30 21.74 15.25
CA ASP A 12 -9.91 21.50 16.64
C ASP A 12 -8.38 21.44 16.81
N THR A 13 -7.92 21.07 18.02
CA THR A 13 -6.49 21.02 18.32
C THR A 13 -5.73 19.90 17.61
N LEU A 14 -6.43 18.85 17.18
CA LEU A 14 -5.84 17.69 16.49
C LEU A 14 -5.42 18.03 15.06
N ASP A 15 -6.01 19.05 14.43
CA ASP A 15 -5.62 19.54 13.10
C ASP A 15 -4.14 20.00 13.04
N ARG A 16 -3.51 20.22 14.20
CA ARG A 16 -2.08 20.57 14.32
C ARG A 16 -1.16 19.35 14.28
N ILE A 17 -1.71 18.15 14.45
CA ILE A 17 -0.96 16.90 14.42
C ILE A 17 -0.87 16.44 12.97
N SER A 18 0.34 16.07 12.53
CA SER A 18 0.49 15.56 11.17
C SER A 18 -0.28 14.25 10.98
N PHE A 19 -1.14 14.19 9.96
CA PHE A 19 -1.80 12.95 9.53
C PHE A 19 -0.88 12.06 8.66
N ARG A 20 0.34 12.53 8.35
CA ARG A 20 1.30 11.76 7.55
C ARG A 20 1.89 10.65 8.41
N PRO A 21 1.77 9.37 8.01
CA PRO A 21 2.42 8.29 8.72
C PRO A 21 3.93 8.30 8.45
N ASP A 22 4.73 7.85 9.41
CA ASP A 22 6.19 7.71 9.25
C ASP A 22 6.57 6.53 8.33
N PHE A 23 5.74 5.49 8.29
CA PHE A 23 5.87 4.33 7.41
C PHE A 23 4.53 3.65 7.16
N ALA A 24 4.48 2.70 6.20
CA ALA A 24 3.32 1.84 6.00
C ALA A 24 3.72 0.38 5.78
N ILE A 25 2.91 -0.55 6.30
CA ILE A 25 2.99 -1.98 5.98
C ILE A 25 1.71 -2.34 5.23
N LEU A 26 1.84 -2.82 4.00
CA LEU A 26 0.73 -3.10 3.10
C LEU A 26 0.69 -4.58 2.75
N VAL A 27 -0.41 -5.26 3.08
CA VAL A 27 -0.62 -6.69 2.82
C VAL A 27 -1.73 -6.86 1.80
N SER A 28 -1.40 -7.46 0.66
CA SER A 28 -2.29 -7.65 -0.51
C SER A 28 -3.05 -6.36 -0.92
N PRO A 29 -2.37 -5.19 -1.06
CA PRO A 29 -3.06 -3.92 -1.20
C PRO A 29 -3.77 -3.77 -2.56
N VAL A 30 -4.98 -3.19 -2.50
CA VAL A 30 -5.58 -2.53 -3.66
C VAL A 30 -4.94 -1.15 -3.80
N VAL A 31 -4.36 -0.86 -4.95
CA VAL A 31 -3.55 0.36 -5.17
C VAL A 31 -4.14 1.20 -6.28
N SER A 32 -4.31 0.62 -7.46
CA SER A 32 -4.73 1.32 -8.66
C SER A 32 -6.24 1.21 -8.85
N MET A 33 -6.85 2.27 -9.38
CA MET A 33 -8.27 2.33 -9.76
C MET A 33 -8.50 2.11 -11.27
N ASP A 34 -7.43 1.81 -12.02
CA ASP A 34 -7.48 1.54 -13.46
C ASP A 34 -7.91 0.09 -13.77
N GLU A 35 -7.39 -0.49 -14.86
CA GLU A 35 -7.73 -1.83 -15.37
C GLU A 35 -7.42 -2.96 -14.37
N ILE A 36 -6.38 -2.79 -13.55
CA ILE A 36 -5.96 -3.79 -12.54
C ILE A 36 -6.69 -3.64 -11.20
N ALA A 37 -7.65 -2.71 -11.12
CA ALA A 37 -8.37 -2.43 -9.88
C ALA A 37 -9.17 -3.65 -9.43
N HIS A 38 -9.21 -3.85 -8.10
CA HIS A 38 -10.22 -4.70 -7.52
C HIS A 38 -11.59 -4.03 -7.71
N LYS A 39 -12.43 -4.64 -8.56
CA LYS A 39 -13.72 -4.06 -8.99
C LYS A 39 -14.62 -3.68 -7.81
N GLY A 40 -14.70 -4.54 -6.79
CA GLY A 40 -15.51 -4.29 -5.61
C GLY A 40 -15.04 -3.06 -4.83
N SER A 41 -13.73 -2.90 -4.63
CA SER A 41 -13.17 -1.74 -3.93
C SER A 41 -13.40 -0.45 -4.69
N ARG A 42 -13.21 -0.46 -6.01
CA ARG A 42 -13.49 0.71 -6.85
C ARG A 42 -14.97 1.10 -6.82
N GLN A 43 -15.87 0.13 -6.92
CA GLN A 43 -17.30 0.38 -6.81
C GLN A 43 -17.68 0.96 -5.43
N ASN A 44 -17.10 0.43 -4.35
CA ASN A 44 -17.40 0.91 -3.00
C ASN A 44 -16.89 2.33 -2.75
N LEU A 45 -15.72 2.68 -3.31
CA LEU A 45 -15.12 4.00 -3.11
C LEU A 45 -15.72 5.06 -4.04
N LEU A 46 -15.83 4.78 -5.34
CA LEU A 46 -16.21 5.78 -6.35
C LEU A 46 -17.72 5.73 -6.68
N GLY A 47 -18.33 4.55 -6.56
CA GLY A 47 -19.76 4.36 -6.84
C GLY A 47 -20.19 4.94 -8.18
N LYS A 48 -21.22 5.79 -8.16
CA LYS A 48 -21.75 6.46 -9.36
C LYS A 48 -20.85 7.58 -9.91
N TYR A 49 -19.79 7.95 -9.18
CA TYR A 49 -18.87 9.03 -9.54
C TYR A 49 -17.57 8.49 -10.14
N ASP A 50 -17.59 7.28 -10.71
CA ASP A 50 -16.42 6.60 -11.26
C ASP A 50 -15.88 7.24 -12.56
N THR A 51 -15.37 8.47 -12.46
CA THR A 51 -14.79 9.25 -13.55
C THR A 51 -13.28 9.01 -13.69
N PRO A 52 -12.69 9.25 -14.88
CA PRO A 52 -11.24 9.12 -15.07
C PRO A 52 -10.42 9.95 -14.08
N GLU A 53 -10.87 11.16 -13.75
CA GLU A 53 -10.18 12.07 -12.83
C GLU A 53 -10.16 11.51 -11.40
N LEU A 54 -11.27 10.91 -10.95
CA LEU A 54 -11.29 10.29 -9.63
C LEU A 54 -10.48 8.98 -9.61
N ARG A 55 -10.49 8.20 -10.68
CA ARG A 55 -9.60 7.02 -10.79
C ARG A 55 -8.14 7.42 -10.72
N GLU A 56 -7.76 8.49 -11.41
CA GLU A 56 -6.40 9.06 -11.35
C GLU A 56 -6.06 9.48 -9.91
N LYS A 57 -6.94 10.29 -9.30
CA LYS A 57 -6.74 10.83 -7.94
C LYS A 57 -6.64 9.73 -6.88
N PHE A 58 -7.44 8.67 -6.99
CA PHE A 58 -7.50 7.59 -5.99
C PHE A 58 -6.64 6.37 -6.35
N SER A 59 -5.84 6.43 -7.42
CA SER A 59 -4.81 5.43 -7.72
C SER A 59 -3.52 5.75 -6.96
N CYS A 60 -3.24 5.04 -5.87
CA CYS A 60 -2.11 5.34 -4.99
C CYS A 60 -0.75 5.32 -5.70
N ASP A 61 -0.57 4.46 -6.70
CA ASP A 61 0.63 4.37 -7.54
C ASP A 61 0.90 5.65 -8.34
N LYS A 62 -0.14 6.43 -8.65
CA LYS A 62 -0.03 7.69 -9.39
C LYS A 62 0.16 8.91 -8.49
N GLN A 63 -0.07 8.75 -7.19
CA GLN A 63 0.01 9.82 -6.20
C GLN A 63 1.30 9.76 -5.36
N VAL A 64 2.22 8.84 -5.66
CA VAL A 64 3.52 8.79 -4.97
C VAL A 64 4.30 10.07 -5.26
N SER A 65 4.84 10.68 -4.21
CA SER A 65 5.62 11.91 -4.24
C SER A 65 6.77 11.84 -3.21
N THR A 66 7.63 12.85 -3.17
CA THR A 66 8.76 12.92 -2.22
C THR A 66 8.34 12.95 -0.74
N THR A 67 7.07 13.25 -0.43
CA THR A 67 6.54 13.19 0.94
C THR A 67 5.96 11.82 1.29
N THR A 68 5.86 10.90 0.33
CA THR A 68 5.37 9.53 0.57
C THR A 68 6.35 8.81 1.52
N PRO A 69 5.85 8.16 2.59
CA PRO A 69 6.72 7.45 3.52
C PRO A 69 7.21 6.12 2.92
N PRO A 70 8.31 5.55 3.46
CA PRO A 70 8.75 4.21 3.11
C PRO A 70 7.66 3.17 3.38
N MET A 71 7.58 2.16 2.51
CA MET A 71 6.56 1.12 2.60
C MET A 71 7.17 -0.28 2.53
N PHE A 72 6.70 -1.17 3.41
CA PHE A 72 6.90 -2.62 3.31
C PHE A 72 5.65 -3.24 2.68
N ILE A 73 5.81 -3.88 1.52
CA ILE A 73 4.67 -4.38 0.73
C ILE A 73 4.78 -5.89 0.58
N VAL A 74 3.70 -6.61 0.90
CA VAL A 74 3.56 -8.06 0.76
C VAL A 74 2.40 -8.40 -0.15
N HIS A 75 2.60 -9.38 -1.04
CA HIS A 75 1.53 -9.92 -1.88
C HIS A 75 1.81 -11.39 -2.23
N ALA A 76 0.76 -12.14 -2.58
CA ALA A 76 0.90 -13.47 -3.19
C ALA A 76 0.74 -13.40 -4.71
N MET A 77 1.55 -14.15 -5.44
CA MET A 77 1.45 -14.33 -6.90
C MET A 77 0.13 -14.99 -7.29
N ASN A 78 -0.40 -15.87 -6.42
CA ASN A 78 -1.65 -16.59 -6.63
C ASN A 78 -2.87 -15.93 -5.98
N ASP A 79 -2.82 -14.63 -5.67
CA ASP A 79 -4.00 -13.88 -5.23
C ASP A 79 -5.03 -13.79 -6.38
N PRO A 80 -6.22 -14.42 -6.23
CA PRO A 80 -7.25 -14.38 -7.27
C PRO A 80 -8.14 -13.14 -7.21
N ALA A 81 -8.09 -12.38 -6.11
CA ALA A 81 -8.96 -11.23 -5.85
C ALA A 81 -8.28 -9.91 -6.24
N VAL A 82 -7.03 -9.73 -5.82
CA VAL A 82 -6.26 -8.52 -6.12
C VAL A 82 -4.98 -8.93 -6.82
N SER A 83 -4.78 -8.43 -8.04
CA SER A 83 -3.55 -8.74 -8.77
C SER A 83 -2.34 -8.14 -8.05
N CYS A 84 -1.28 -8.94 -7.85
CA CYS A 84 0.01 -8.46 -7.31
C CYS A 84 0.67 -7.37 -8.17
N LEU A 85 0.18 -7.14 -9.40
CA LEU A 85 0.53 -5.98 -10.22
C LEU A 85 0.23 -4.65 -9.51
N ASN A 86 -0.73 -4.60 -8.59
CA ASN A 86 -0.98 -3.42 -7.74
C ASN A 86 0.27 -3.08 -6.91
N SER A 87 0.84 -4.07 -6.23
CA SER A 87 2.06 -3.91 -5.45
C SER A 87 3.27 -3.56 -6.31
N LEU A 88 3.40 -4.17 -7.50
CA LEU A 88 4.47 -3.86 -8.44
C LEU A 88 4.41 -2.41 -8.93
N ARG A 89 3.23 -1.91 -9.32
CA ARG A 89 3.06 -0.51 -9.74
C ARG A 89 3.37 0.48 -8.62
N LEU A 90 2.90 0.20 -7.41
CA LEU A 90 3.23 1.04 -6.25
C LEU A 90 4.74 1.08 -6.00
N PHE A 91 5.40 -0.08 -6.01
CA PHE A 91 6.85 -0.15 -5.77
C PHE A 91 7.67 0.51 -6.87
N ASP A 92 7.28 0.37 -8.15
CA ASP A 92 7.90 1.12 -9.26
C ASP A 92 7.77 2.64 -9.04
N ALA A 93 6.60 3.12 -8.63
CA ALA A 93 6.39 4.53 -8.31
C ALA A 93 7.22 5.02 -7.11
N LEU A 94 7.32 4.22 -6.04
CA LEU A 94 8.19 4.49 -4.89
C LEU A 94 9.67 4.58 -5.33
N LYS A 95 10.12 3.65 -6.17
CA LYS A 95 11.49 3.64 -6.68
C LYS A 95 11.79 4.86 -7.56
N ARG A 96 10.88 5.22 -8.47
CA ARG A 96 11.03 6.39 -9.36
C ARG A 96 11.08 7.72 -8.60
N ASN A 97 10.42 7.81 -7.45
CA ASN A 97 10.45 8.98 -6.57
C ASN A 97 11.58 8.93 -5.51
N ASP A 98 12.51 7.97 -5.60
CA ASP A 98 13.61 7.76 -4.65
C ASP A 98 13.16 7.62 -3.18
N ILE A 99 12.01 6.95 -2.96
CA ILE A 99 11.52 6.65 -1.60
C ILE A 99 12.31 5.47 -1.03
N LYS A 100 13.47 5.80 -0.46
CA LYS A 100 14.42 4.86 0.16
C LYS A 100 13.79 4.11 1.32
N GLY A 101 14.32 2.93 1.62
CA GLY A 101 13.82 2.08 2.69
C GLY A 101 12.46 1.46 2.40
N SER A 102 11.98 1.45 1.15
CA SER A 102 10.79 0.66 0.77
C SER A 102 11.22 -0.74 0.31
N SER A 103 10.38 -1.74 0.56
CA SER A 103 10.60 -3.13 0.16
C SER A 103 9.33 -3.78 -0.39
N LEU A 104 9.49 -4.71 -1.33
CA LEU A 104 8.41 -5.47 -1.94
C LEU A 104 8.74 -6.96 -1.89
N HIS A 105 7.81 -7.75 -1.35
CA HIS A 105 7.88 -9.20 -1.30
C HIS A 105 6.64 -9.80 -1.99
N ILE A 106 6.86 -10.44 -3.15
CA ILE A 106 5.83 -11.25 -3.82
C ILE A 106 6.15 -12.72 -3.61
N PHE A 107 5.30 -13.42 -2.89
CA PHE A 107 5.46 -14.84 -2.60
C PHE A 107 4.67 -15.72 -3.56
N PRO A 108 5.07 -16.99 -3.80
CA PRO A 108 4.35 -17.88 -4.71
C PRO A 108 2.90 -18.18 -4.28
N ALA A 109 2.64 -18.21 -2.97
CA ALA A 109 1.37 -18.64 -2.40
C ALA A 109 0.89 -17.71 -1.26
N GLY A 110 -0.35 -17.86 -0.82
CA GLY A 110 -0.96 -17.05 0.25
C GLY A 110 -2.38 -16.59 -0.09
N LYS A 111 -2.72 -16.56 -1.39
CA LYS A 111 -3.97 -16.01 -1.91
C LYS A 111 -4.14 -14.55 -1.43
N HIS A 112 -5.38 -14.08 -1.34
CA HIS A 112 -5.67 -12.73 -0.86
C HIS A 112 -5.41 -12.53 0.64
N SER A 113 -5.75 -13.55 1.45
CA SER A 113 -5.79 -13.46 2.91
C SER A 113 -4.48 -13.89 3.57
N ILE A 114 -3.38 -13.18 3.27
CA ILE A 114 -2.12 -13.36 3.98
C ILE A 114 -2.32 -12.96 5.46
N ALA A 115 -2.14 -13.91 6.37
CA ALA A 115 -2.36 -13.75 7.80
C ALA A 115 -1.05 -13.45 8.54
N LEU A 116 -1.09 -13.12 9.83
CA LEU A 116 0.12 -12.91 10.63
C LEU A 116 0.97 -14.18 10.83
N ARG A 117 0.35 -15.36 10.78
CA ARG A 117 0.98 -16.68 11.03
C ARG A 117 0.26 -17.77 10.25
N ASN A 118 0.90 -18.94 10.13
CA ASN A 118 0.37 -20.15 9.50
C ASN A 118 0.05 -19.96 8.01
N ASN A 119 0.86 -19.18 7.31
CA ASN A 119 0.76 -19.01 5.85
C ASN A 119 1.44 -20.18 5.13
N PRO A 120 1.10 -20.42 3.86
CA PRO A 120 1.74 -21.48 3.08
C PRO A 120 3.18 -21.13 2.67
N GLY A 121 4.10 -22.08 2.86
CA GLY A 121 5.46 -22.00 2.31
C GLY A 121 6.23 -20.76 2.78
N SER A 122 7.00 -20.15 1.88
CA SER A 122 7.84 -18.98 2.18
C SER A 122 7.05 -17.74 2.62
N THR A 123 5.75 -17.70 2.35
CA THR A 123 4.91 -16.58 2.77
C THR A 123 4.85 -16.46 4.28
N ASP A 124 5.05 -17.55 5.04
CA ASP A 124 5.05 -17.50 6.52
C ASP A 124 6.17 -16.61 7.09
N GLU A 125 7.22 -16.34 6.31
CA GLU A 125 8.35 -15.48 6.70
C GLU A 125 8.06 -13.98 6.60
N TRP A 126 6.91 -13.56 6.07
CA TRP A 126 6.69 -12.15 5.77
C TRP A 126 6.75 -11.24 7.01
N THR A 127 6.31 -11.73 8.17
CA THR A 127 6.36 -10.97 9.43
C THR A 127 7.79 -10.84 9.97
N ASN A 128 8.60 -11.89 9.84
CA ASN A 128 10.03 -11.84 10.16
C ASN A 128 10.75 -10.81 9.27
N LEU A 129 10.45 -10.82 7.96
CA LEU A 129 10.99 -9.84 7.02
C LEU A 129 10.53 -8.41 7.35
N ALA A 130 9.27 -8.23 7.76
CA ALA A 130 8.75 -6.94 8.17
C ALA A 130 9.43 -6.41 9.44
N GLU A 131 9.68 -7.27 10.42
CA GLU A 131 10.42 -6.92 11.64
C GLU A 131 11.86 -6.52 11.33
N GLN A 132 12.58 -7.32 10.53
CA GLN A 132 13.94 -6.99 10.11
C GLN A 132 14.00 -5.67 9.34
N TRP A 133 13.01 -5.43 8.48
CA TRP A 133 12.88 -4.16 7.77
C TRP A 133 12.66 -2.98 8.73
N LEU A 134 11.79 -3.12 9.74
CA LEU A 134 11.58 -2.06 10.75
C LEU A 134 12.86 -1.74 11.53
N ILE A 135 13.70 -2.75 11.79
CA ILE A 135 15.03 -2.58 12.40
C ILE A 135 15.98 -1.87 11.43
N GLU A 136 16.04 -2.32 10.16
CA GLU A 136 16.90 -1.74 9.11
C GLU A 136 16.59 -0.26 8.85
N THR A 137 15.31 0.12 8.90
CA THR A 137 14.87 1.51 8.76
C THR A 137 14.90 2.30 10.07
N GLY A 138 15.25 1.67 11.19
CA GLY A 138 15.40 2.31 12.49
C GLY A 138 14.07 2.70 13.18
N PHE A 139 12.94 2.12 12.77
CA PHE A 139 11.65 2.34 13.43
C PHE A 139 11.53 1.58 14.75
N ILE A 140 12.19 0.42 14.86
CA ILE A 140 12.30 -0.36 16.10
C ILE A 140 13.76 -0.76 16.36
N ARG A 141 14.03 -1.33 17.53
CA ARG A 141 15.37 -1.77 17.98
C ARG A 141 15.33 -3.18 18.56
#